data_AF-A0A0F9NFH4-F1
#
_entry.id   AF-A0A0F9NFH4-F1
#
_cell.length_a   1.000
_cell.length_b   1.000
_cell.length_c   1.000
_cell.angle_alpha   90.00
_cell.angle_beta   90.00
_cell.angle_gamma   90.00
#
_symmetry.space_group_name_H-M   'P 1'
#
loop_
_entity.id
_entity.type
_entity.pdbx_description
1 polymer ?
#
loop_
_entity_poly.entity_id
_entity_poly.type
_entity_poly.pdbx_seq_one_letter_code
_entity_poly.pdbx_strand_id
1 'polypeptide(L)'
;SLVKSRVQSAFMTLGAHISIANFLNGQRAGYTKLVNGLAEAINDNSTASWDGSTYTTYGGITRGGSVGQSLDGTVNNVNGVITYNTLVTQYMNGTISPGEGEPNIGVTTPKCFAFLSNRFQTQQRFNDTQDPKIGFNGLKFFNSTIMWSRYVPGADISGATSNTVTKIANAFLNESSDGVVTAYPTLTAETLWFLNARKPYAQMYVSDDAEFSFGFTGFKPAQGNTKISGQVLLSYAITLQPRYHVQLHGITG
;
A
#
# COMPACT_ATOMS: atom_id res chain seq x y z
N SER A 1 30.10 5.59 10.93
CA SER A 1 30.01 5.51 12.40
C SER A 1 28.72 4.79 12.79
N LEU A 2 28.72 4.08 13.92
CA LEU A 2 27.58 3.27 14.38
C LEU A 2 26.29 4.09 14.56
N VAL A 3 26.42 5.36 14.99
CA VAL A 3 25.30 6.28 15.20
C VAL A 3 24.58 6.59 13.89
N LYS A 4 25.31 6.92 12.82
CA LYS A 4 24.72 7.21 11.50
C LYS A 4 23.92 6.03 10.94
N SER A 5 24.45 4.82 11.08
CA SER A 5 23.74 3.60 10.65
C SER A 5 22.44 3.38 11.42
N ARG A 6 22.42 3.60 12.74
CA ARG A 6 21.21 3.45 13.56
C ARG A 6 20.15 4.50 13.26
N VAL A 7 20.56 5.75 13.06
CA VAL A 7 19.64 6.83 12.65
C VAL A 7 19.05 6.53 11.27
N GLN A 8 19.87 6.08 10.31
CA GLN A 8 19.37 5.66 9.00
C GLN A 8 18.38 4.49 9.11
N SER A 9 18.66 3.50 9.96
CA SER A 9 17.72 2.41 10.23
C SER A 9 16.41 2.91 10.82
N ALA A 10 16.42 3.90 11.70
CA ALA A 10 15.20 4.49 12.26
C ALA A 10 14.30 5.11 11.17
N PHE A 11 14.88 5.88 10.24
CA PHE A 11 14.12 6.44 9.11
C PHE A 11 13.60 5.36 8.15
N MET A 12 14.38 4.32 7.88
CA MET A 12 13.91 3.20 7.05
C MET A 12 12.76 2.43 7.69
N THR A 13 12.82 2.19 9.00
CA THR A 13 11.73 1.54 9.75
C THR A 13 10.47 2.41 9.75
N LEU A 14 10.61 3.73 9.94
CA LEU A 14 9.48 4.66 9.87
C LEU A 14 8.82 4.64 8.48
N GLY A 15 9.61 4.63 7.40
CA GLY A 15 9.09 4.49 6.04
C GLY A 15 8.33 3.17 5.82
N ALA A 16 8.84 2.07 6.39
CA ALA A 16 8.14 0.78 6.37
C ALA A 16 6.80 0.85 7.12
N HIS A 17 6.76 1.48 8.29
CA HIS A 17 5.52 1.66 9.07
C HIS A 17 4.47 2.47 8.31
N ILE A 18 4.86 3.57 7.67
CA ILE A 18 3.97 4.38 6.82
C ILE A 18 3.42 3.52 5.67
N SER A 19 4.28 2.76 4.99
CA SER A 19 3.85 1.91 3.89
C SER A 19 2.83 0.87 4.34
N ILE A 20 3.05 0.22 5.49
CA ILE A 20 2.16 -0.81 6.02
C ILE A 20 0.82 -0.18 6.45
N ALA A 21 0.88 0.93 7.20
CA ALA A 21 -0.29 1.65 7.67
C ALA A 21 -1.18 2.15 6.53
N ASN A 22 -0.58 2.63 5.43
CA ASN A 22 -1.32 3.10 4.26
C ASN A 22 -2.18 2.01 3.61
N PHE A 23 -1.83 0.73 3.71
CA PHE A 23 -2.65 -0.35 3.13
C PHE A 23 -3.69 -0.91 4.09
N LEU A 24 -3.55 -0.66 5.40
CA LEU A 24 -4.47 -1.15 6.43
C LEU A 24 -5.68 -0.24 6.60
N ASN A 25 -6.72 -0.73 7.24
CA ASN A 25 -7.91 0.05 7.58
C ASN A 25 -7.75 0.80 8.91
N GLY A 26 -8.60 1.80 9.16
CA GLY A 26 -8.65 2.55 10.42
C GLY A 26 -9.87 2.27 11.29
N GLN A 27 -10.78 1.38 10.87
CA GLN A 27 -12.09 1.20 11.55
C GLN A 27 -12.20 -0.08 12.39
N ARG A 28 -11.40 -1.10 12.12
CA ARG A 28 -11.52 -2.40 12.80
C ARG A 28 -10.93 -2.34 14.21
N ALA A 29 -11.45 -3.17 15.13
CA ALA A 29 -10.90 -3.30 16.47
C ALA A 29 -9.39 -3.61 16.44
N GLY A 30 -8.60 -2.82 17.17
CA GLY A 30 -7.14 -2.87 17.17
C GLY A 30 -6.45 -2.04 16.07
N TYR A 31 -7.19 -1.53 15.09
CA TYR A 31 -6.69 -0.69 14.00
C TYR A 31 -7.13 0.78 14.13
N THR A 32 -7.93 1.12 15.14
CA THR A 32 -8.52 2.46 15.33
C THR A 32 -7.54 3.60 15.54
N LYS A 33 -6.27 3.29 15.87
CA LYS A 33 -5.18 4.27 15.98
C LYS A 33 -4.44 4.50 14.67
N LEU A 34 -4.75 3.72 13.63
CA LEU A 34 -4.13 3.84 12.32
C LEU A 34 -4.88 4.86 11.47
N VAL A 35 -4.20 5.35 10.44
CA VAL A 35 -4.83 6.15 9.39
C VAL A 35 -5.88 5.32 8.65
N ASN A 36 -6.91 5.98 8.13
CA ASN A 36 -7.89 5.36 7.23
C ASN A 36 -7.22 5.08 5.88
N GLY A 37 -6.54 3.94 5.78
CA GLY A 37 -5.74 3.59 4.62
C GLY A 37 -6.56 3.12 3.41
N LEU A 38 -5.83 2.63 2.41
CA LEU A 38 -6.31 2.32 1.07
C LEU A 38 -7.41 1.25 1.03
N ALA A 39 -7.34 0.25 1.92
CA ALA A 39 -8.36 -0.81 2.00
C ALA A 39 -9.77 -0.26 2.26
N GLU A 40 -9.85 0.78 3.10
CA GLU A 40 -11.07 1.50 3.44
C GLU A 40 -11.39 2.58 2.40
N ALA A 41 -10.37 3.35 1.98
CA ALA A 41 -10.56 4.47 1.07
C ALA A 41 -11.09 4.04 -0.30
N ILE A 42 -10.58 2.96 -0.88
CA ILE A 42 -10.92 2.52 -2.26
C ILE A 42 -12.17 1.62 -2.29
N ASN A 43 -12.73 1.25 -1.14
CA ASN A 43 -13.90 0.38 -1.08
C ASN A 43 -15.13 0.98 -1.78
N ASP A 44 -16.13 0.14 -2.06
CA ASP A 44 -17.35 0.48 -2.80
C ASP A 44 -18.63 0.15 -2.00
N ASN A 45 -18.50 -0.14 -0.71
CA ASN A 45 -19.61 -0.55 0.17
C ASN A 45 -20.33 -1.86 -0.25
N SER A 46 -19.77 -2.63 -1.18
CA SER A 46 -20.43 -3.87 -1.66
C SER A 46 -19.45 -5.03 -1.81
N THR A 47 -18.26 -4.76 -2.32
CA THR A 47 -17.18 -5.71 -2.53
C THR A 47 -16.23 -5.66 -1.34
N ALA A 48 -15.97 -6.83 -0.75
CA ALA A 48 -14.99 -6.94 0.31
C ALA A 48 -13.58 -6.57 -0.21
N SER A 49 -12.83 -5.81 0.58
CA SER A 49 -11.43 -5.49 0.31
C SER A 49 -10.53 -6.74 0.49
N TRP A 50 -9.22 -6.58 0.31
CA TRP A 50 -8.25 -7.67 0.43
C TRP A 50 -8.22 -8.28 1.84
N ASP A 51 -8.63 -7.52 2.85
CA ASP A 51 -8.72 -7.93 4.25
C ASP A 51 -10.08 -8.58 4.62
N GLY A 52 -10.92 -8.82 3.61
CA GLY A 52 -12.22 -9.48 3.74
C GLY A 52 -13.32 -8.60 4.32
N SER A 53 -13.07 -7.30 4.52
CA SER A 53 -14.04 -6.36 5.09
C SER A 53 -14.66 -5.47 4.01
N THR A 54 -15.94 -5.14 4.19
CA THR A 54 -16.64 -4.13 3.38
C THR A 54 -16.81 -2.86 4.22
N TYR A 55 -16.46 -1.71 3.66
CA TYR A 55 -16.45 -0.44 4.38
C TYR A 55 -17.60 0.44 3.94
N THR A 56 -18.54 0.70 4.85
CA THR A 56 -19.75 1.51 4.59
C THR A 56 -19.50 3.00 4.71
N THR A 57 -18.40 3.40 5.36
CA THR A 57 -18.04 4.81 5.59
C THR A 57 -16.58 5.06 5.25
N TYR A 58 -16.27 6.29 4.85
CA TYR A 58 -14.90 6.79 4.71
C TYR A 58 -14.85 8.23 5.23
N GLY A 59 -13.87 8.55 6.09
CA GLY A 59 -13.76 9.88 6.71
C GLY A 59 -15.00 10.30 7.53
N GLY A 60 -15.76 9.33 8.06
CA GLY A 60 -17.00 9.56 8.79
C GLY A 60 -18.24 9.80 7.91
N ILE A 61 -18.11 9.74 6.58
CA ILE A 61 -19.23 9.92 5.64
C ILE A 61 -19.68 8.55 5.12
N THR A 62 -20.99 8.30 5.13
CA THR A 62 -21.59 7.08 4.58
C THR A 62 -21.57 7.07 3.05
N ARG A 63 -21.05 5.99 2.47
CA ARG A 63 -21.06 5.70 1.03
C ARG A 63 -22.49 5.49 0.54
N GLY A 64 -22.86 6.07 -0.60
CA GLY A 64 -24.25 6.07 -1.07
C GLY A 64 -25.22 6.93 -0.23
N GLY A 65 -24.70 7.68 0.75
CA GLY A 65 -25.46 8.64 1.55
C GLY A 65 -25.59 10.01 0.87
N SER A 66 -25.39 11.09 1.62
CA SER A 66 -25.58 12.48 1.17
C SER A 66 -24.73 12.90 -0.04
N VAL A 67 -23.62 12.20 -0.31
CA VAL A 67 -22.71 12.45 -1.43
C VAL A 67 -22.83 11.41 -2.54
N GLY A 68 -23.87 10.56 -2.48
CA GLY A 68 -24.12 9.50 -3.46
C GLY A 68 -22.93 8.55 -3.64
N GLN A 69 -22.71 8.10 -4.87
CA GLN A 69 -21.64 7.17 -5.24
C GLN A 69 -20.28 7.86 -5.46
N SER A 70 -20.16 9.16 -5.16
CA SER A 70 -18.91 9.90 -5.39
C SER A 70 -17.75 9.43 -4.52
N LEU A 71 -18.06 8.80 -3.38
CA LEU A 71 -17.07 8.18 -2.52
C LEU A 71 -16.66 6.80 -3.00
N ASP A 72 -17.40 6.13 -3.88
CA ASP A 72 -17.13 4.73 -4.23
C ASP A 72 -15.91 4.59 -5.13
N GLY A 73 -14.99 3.70 -4.75
CA GLY A 73 -13.85 3.29 -5.58
C GLY A 73 -14.14 2.02 -6.36
N THR A 74 -13.12 1.47 -7.02
CA THR A 74 -13.24 0.18 -7.72
C THR A 74 -12.46 -0.90 -6.97
N VAL A 75 -13.16 -1.92 -6.47
CA VAL A 75 -12.55 -3.11 -5.87
C VAL A 75 -12.96 -4.33 -6.69
N ASN A 76 -11.98 -5.14 -7.09
CA ASN A 76 -12.26 -6.36 -7.85
C ASN A 76 -11.46 -7.55 -7.32
N ASN A 77 -12.17 -8.60 -6.95
CA ASN A 77 -11.60 -9.90 -6.60
C ASN A 77 -11.37 -10.72 -7.88
N VAL A 78 -10.11 -10.85 -8.27
CA VAL A 78 -9.72 -11.62 -9.47
C VAL A 78 -9.95 -13.12 -9.27
N ASN A 79 -9.80 -13.61 -8.02
CA ASN A 79 -9.97 -15.00 -7.62
C ASN A 79 -9.37 -16.02 -8.61
N GLY A 80 -8.14 -15.77 -9.06
CA GLY A 80 -7.55 -16.52 -10.15
C GLY A 80 -6.39 -15.82 -10.83
N VAL A 81 -6.04 -16.36 -12.00
CA VAL A 81 -4.94 -15.87 -12.83
C VAL A 81 -5.28 -14.51 -13.41
N ILE A 82 -4.38 -13.55 -13.25
CA ILE A 82 -4.51 -12.25 -13.88
C ILE A 82 -4.26 -12.34 -15.39
N THR A 83 -5.26 -11.94 -16.18
CA THR A 83 -5.16 -11.88 -17.64
C THR A 83 -4.95 -10.44 -18.11
N TYR A 84 -4.40 -10.27 -19.32
CA TYR A 84 -4.23 -8.96 -19.93
C TYR A 84 -5.56 -8.19 -20.04
N ASN A 85 -6.64 -8.87 -20.46
CA ASN A 85 -7.95 -8.25 -20.59
C ASN A 85 -8.49 -7.75 -19.24
N THR A 86 -8.33 -8.56 -18.18
CA THR A 86 -8.66 -8.13 -16.83
C THR A 86 -7.84 -6.90 -16.45
N LEU A 87 -6.54 -6.88 -16.71
CA LEU A 87 -5.70 -5.72 -16.37
C LEU A 87 -6.11 -4.44 -17.12
N VAL A 88 -6.42 -4.54 -18.41
CA VAL A 88 -6.88 -3.39 -19.23
C VAL A 88 -8.22 -2.88 -18.74
N THR A 89 -9.20 -3.77 -18.56
CA THR A 89 -10.55 -3.40 -18.12
C THR A 89 -10.50 -2.71 -16.76
N GLN A 90 -9.70 -3.25 -15.85
CA GLN A 90 -9.60 -2.70 -14.50
C GLN A 90 -8.83 -1.37 -14.46
N TYR A 91 -7.81 -1.18 -15.30
CA TYR A 91 -7.18 0.12 -15.47
C TYR A 91 -8.16 1.18 -16.03
N MET A 92 -9.00 0.78 -17.00
CA MET A 92 -10.01 1.66 -17.59
C MET A 92 -11.11 2.03 -16.60
N ASN A 93 -11.49 1.14 -15.67
CA ASN A 93 -12.48 1.44 -14.63
C ASN A 93 -12.04 2.58 -13.69
N GLY A 94 -10.73 2.73 -13.47
CA GLY A 94 -10.15 3.83 -12.69
C GLY A 94 -9.92 5.11 -13.48
N THR A 95 -10.28 5.13 -14.77
CA THR A 95 -10.02 6.25 -15.70
C THR A 95 -11.34 6.91 -16.08
N ILE A 96 -11.38 8.25 -16.06
CA ILE A 96 -12.55 9.00 -16.56
C ILE A 96 -12.47 9.22 -18.06
N SER A 97 -11.31 9.67 -18.55
CA SER A 97 -11.06 9.97 -19.96
C SER A 97 -9.58 9.77 -20.26
N PRO A 98 -9.20 9.42 -21.49
CA PRO A 98 -7.79 9.38 -21.88
C PRO A 98 -7.06 10.68 -21.54
N GLY A 99 -6.00 10.59 -20.72
CA GLY A 99 -5.19 11.72 -20.26
C GLY A 99 -5.71 12.48 -19.03
N GLU A 100 -6.94 12.22 -18.56
CA GLU A 100 -7.54 12.90 -17.41
C GLU A 100 -8.10 11.89 -16.39
N GLY A 101 -7.58 11.97 -15.16
CA GLY A 101 -8.01 11.09 -14.06
C GLY A 101 -7.45 9.67 -14.12
N GLU A 102 -6.53 9.37 -15.05
CA GLU A 102 -5.89 8.05 -15.16
C GLU A 102 -4.98 7.73 -13.96
N PRO A 103 -4.98 6.46 -13.48
CA PRO A 103 -3.95 5.99 -12.56
C PRO A 103 -2.56 6.11 -13.19
N ASN A 104 -1.62 6.68 -12.44
CA ASN A 104 -0.24 6.90 -12.88
C ASN A 104 0.76 5.95 -12.20
N ILE A 105 0.36 5.30 -11.11
CA ILE A 105 1.20 4.38 -10.36
C ILE A 105 0.49 3.05 -10.21
N GLY A 106 1.17 1.96 -10.52
CA GLY A 106 0.79 0.61 -10.13
C GLY A 106 1.69 0.13 -9.01
N VAL A 107 1.14 -0.38 -7.91
CA VAL A 107 1.95 -0.99 -6.84
C VAL A 107 1.45 -2.40 -6.57
N THR A 108 2.35 -3.37 -6.56
CA THR A 108 2.02 -4.77 -6.35
C THR A 108 3.09 -5.51 -5.54
N THR A 109 2.83 -6.76 -5.18
CA THR A 109 3.81 -7.62 -4.52
C THR A 109 4.84 -8.16 -5.51
N PRO A 110 6.04 -8.56 -5.05
CA PRO A 110 7.05 -9.12 -5.94
C PRO A 110 6.58 -10.36 -6.72
N LYS A 111 5.75 -11.21 -6.09
CA LYS A 111 5.16 -12.40 -6.72
C LYS A 111 4.20 -12.03 -7.85
N CYS A 112 3.29 -11.10 -7.61
CA CYS A 112 2.37 -10.65 -8.66
C CYS A 112 3.12 -9.93 -9.80
N PHE A 113 4.14 -9.13 -9.48
CA PHE A 113 5.00 -8.55 -10.51
C PHE A 113 5.67 -9.63 -11.39
N ALA A 114 6.11 -10.75 -10.80
CA ALA A 114 6.64 -11.88 -11.55
C ALA A 114 5.57 -12.59 -12.42
N PHE A 115 4.33 -12.72 -11.94
CA PHE A 115 3.23 -13.25 -12.76
C PHE A 115 2.94 -12.37 -13.97
N LEU A 116 2.92 -11.05 -13.77
CA LEU A 116 2.74 -10.09 -14.85
C LEU A 116 3.90 -10.20 -15.86
N SER A 117 5.15 -10.09 -15.40
CA SER A 117 6.31 -10.10 -16.30
C SER A 117 6.38 -11.37 -17.16
N ASN A 118 6.11 -12.55 -16.59
CA ASN A 118 6.10 -13.81 -17.31
C ASN A 118 5.02 -13.88 -18.40
N ARG A 119 3.86 -13.24 -18.20
CA ARG A 119 2.74 -13.26 -19.17
C ARG A 119 2.90 -12.19 -20.25
N PHE A 120 3.47 -11.03 -19.93
CA PHE A 120 3.73 -9.95 -20.89
C PHE A 120 4.87 -10.26 -21.87
N GLN A 121 5.83 -11.10 -21.48
CA GLN A 121 7.02 -11.40 -22.30
C GLN A 121 6.79 -12.42 -23.42
N THR A 122 5.78 -13.29 -23.35
CA THR A 122 5.60 -14.34 -24.37
C THR A 122 5.31 -13.77 -25.76
N GLN A 123 4.72 -12.57 -25.87
CA GLN A 123 4.48 -11.93 -27.18
C GLN A 123 5.62 -11.01 -27.65
N GLN A 124 6.35 -10.35 -26.74
CA GLN A 124 7.49 -9.50 -27.13
C GLN A 124 8.73 -10.32 -27.55
N ARG A 125 8.85 -11.57 -27.09
CA ARG A 125 9.90 -12.49 -27.55
C ARG A 125 9.85 -12.84 -29.04
N PHE A 126 8.72 -12.62 -29.73
CA PHE A 126 8.58 -12.96 -31.16
C PHE A 126 8.87 -11.78 -32.10
N ASN A 127 9.15 -10.57 -31.59
CA ASN A 127 9.32 -9.37 -32.43
C ASN A 127 10.58 -8.53 -32.18
N ASP A 128 11.49 -8.90 -31.27
CA ASP A 128 12.73 -8.15 -31.05
C ASP A 128 13.94 -8.85 -31.68
N THR A 129 14.49 -8.23 -32.74
CA THR A 129 15.80 -8.54 -33.34
C THR A 129 16.94 -7.76 -32.65
N GLN A 130 16.75 -7.28 -31.42
CA GLN A 130 17.75 -6.52 -30.68
C GLN A 130 18.07 -7.15 -29.32
N ASP A 131 19.36 -7.06 -28.96
CA ASP A 131 20.04 -7.76 -27.86
C ASP A 131 19.25 -7.88 -26.55
N PRO A 132 19.28 -9.06 -25.89
CA PRO A 132 18.57 -9.30 -24.64
C PRO A 132 19.22 -8.53 -23.47
N LYS A 133 18.78 -7.29 -23.23
CA LYS A 133 19.04 -6.59 -21.96
C LYS A 133 18.04 -7.06 -20.91
N ILE A 134 18.45 -8.03 -20.09
CA ILE A 134 17.65 -8.53 -18.96
C ILE A 134 17.78 -7.56 -17.78
N GLY A 135 16.73 -6.76 -17.58
CA GLY A 135 16.58 -5.88 -16.42
C GLY A 135 15.39 -4.94 -16.57
N PHE A 136 14.25 -5.25 -15.96
CA PHE A 136 13.08 -4.37 -15.92
C PHE A 136 13.06 -3.62 -14.58
N ASN A 137 13.30 -2.30 -14.60
CA ASN A 137 13.14 -1.44 -13.42
C ASN A 137 11.66 -1.20 -13.06
N GLY A 138 10.75 -1.51 -13.97
CA GLY A 138 9.30 -1.43 -13.82
C GLY A 138 8.63 -1.86 -15.12
N LEU A 139 7.33 -2.16 -15.06
CA LEU A 139 6.52 -2.47 -16.24
C LEU A 139 5.62 -1.27 -16.53
N LYS A 140 5.83 -0.61 -17.67
CA LYS A 140 4.94 0.47 -18.10
C LYS A 140 3.67 -0.14 -18.69
N PHE A 141 2.53 0.16 -18.08
CA PHE A 141 1.20 -0.27 -18.51
C PHE A 141 0.34 0.97 -18.73
N PHE A 142 0.11 1.32 -19.99
CA PHE A 142 -0.45 2.63 -20.39
C PHE A 142 0.32 3.81 -19.77
N ASN A 143 -0.38 4.70 -19.06
CA ASN A 143 0.20 5.85 -18.37
C ASN A 143 0.71 5.49 -16.96
N SER A 144 0.50 4.25 -16.50
CA SER A 144 0.96 3.78 -15.20
C SER A 144 2.30 3.06 -15.27
N THR A 145 3.15 3.30 -14.29
CA THR A 145 4.35 2.48 -14.06
C THR A 145 4.05 1.51 -12.93
N ILE A 146 4.03 0.21 -13.22
CA ILE A 146 3.85 -0.84 -12.22
C ILE A 146 5.21 -1.11 -11.56
N MET A 147 5.24 -0.96 -10.25
CA MET A 147 6.37 -1.20 -9.37
C MET A 147 6.00 -2.24 -8.31
N TRP A 148 7.02 -2.88 -7.76
CA TRP A 148 6.83 -3.86 -6.69
C TRP A 148 7.32 -3.33 -5.34
N SER A 149 6.61 -3.72 -4.28
CA SER A 149 7.03 -3.48 -2.90
C SER A 149 6.66 -4.69 -2.05
N ARG A 150 7.54 -5.02 -1.09
CA ARG A 150 7.30 -6.12 -0.14
C ARG A 150 6.30 -5.77 0.95
N TYR A 151 5.99 -4.48 1.13
CA TYR A 151 5.06 -4.00 2.16
C TYR A 151 3.61 -3.92 1.66
N VAL A 152 3.37 -4.26 0.39
CA VAL A 152 2.01 -4.34 -0.19
C VAL A 152 1.34 -5.61 0.33
N PRO A 153 0.02 -5.60 0.61
CA PRO A 153 -0.71 -6.77 1.07
C PRO A 153 -0.58 -7.94 0.09
N GLY A 154 -0.14 -9.08 0.59
CA GLY A 154 -0.10 -10.34 -0.15
C GLY A 154 0.65 -11.40 0.64
N ALA A 155 0.98 -12.52 0.00
CA ALA A 155 1.50 -13.69 0.69
C ALA A 155 2.86 -13.41 1.38
N ASP A 156 3.68 -12.50 0.83
CA ASP A 156 5.03 -12.21 1.32
C ASP A 156 5.08 -11.45 2.66
N ILE A 157 4.11 -10.57 2.92
CA ILE A 157 4.00 -9.87 4.21
C ILE A 157 3.21 -10.67 5.24
N SER A 158 2.35 -11.60 4.77
CA SER A 158 1.39 -12.32 5.59
C SER A 158 1.98 -13.42 6.48
N GLY A 159 1.29 -13.69 7.60
CA GLY A 159 1.55 -14.83 8.49
C GLY A 159 2.58 -14.58 9.60
N ALA A 160 2.92 -15.63 10.34
CA ALA A 160 3.96 -15.62 11.37
C ALA A 160 5.37 -15.90 10.82
N THR A 161 5.53 -15.91 9.50
CA THR A 161 6.74 -16.34 8.81
C THR A 161 7.92 -15.41 9.14
N SER A 162 9.08 -16.00 9.47
CA SER A 162 10.23 -15.31 10.09
C SER A 162 11.02 -14.34 9.17
N ASN A 163 10.42 -13.86 8.08
CA ASN A 163 11.09 -12.90 7.19
C ASN A 163 11.11 -11.50 7.85
N THR A 164 12.07 -10.67 7.47
CA THR A 164 12.26 -9.34 8.09
C THR A 164 11.05 -8.43 7.92
N VAL A 165 10.33 -8.53 6.80
CA VAL A 165 9.18 -7.69 6.46
C VAL A 165 7.98 -8.00 7.36
N THR A 166 7.67 -9.28 7.52
CA THR A 166 6.63 -9.80 8.40
C THR A 166 6.93 -9.46 9.87
N LYS A 167 8.20 -9.55 10.30
CA LYS A 167 8.59 -9.13 11.66
C LYS A 167 8.33 -7.64 11.90
N ILE A 168 8.67 -6.79 10.94
CA ILE A 168 8.40 -5.34 11.02
C ILE A 168 6.89 -5.10 11.07
N ALA A 169 6.11 -5.77 10.22
CA ALA A 169 4.65 -5.62 10.19
C ALA A 169 3.98 -6.08 11.49
N ASN A 170 4.40 -7.22 12.04
CA ASN A 170 3.85 -7.74 13.29
C ASN A 170 4.24 -6.87 14.49
N ALA A 171 5.47 -6.36 14.52
CA ALA A 171 5.91 -5.42 15.55
C ALA A 171 5.09 -4.11 15.49
N PHE A 172 4.95 -3.53 14.30
CA PHE A 172 4.15 -2.33 14.09
C PHE A 172 2.71 -2.52 14.54
N LEU A 173 2.05 -3.62 14.12
CA LEU A 173 0.66 -3.90 14.50
C LEU A 173 0.50 -4.12 16.00
N ASN A 174 1.41 -4.84 16.64
CA ASN A 174 1.38 -5.07 18.07
C ASN A 174 1.49 -3.74 18.84
N GLU A 175 2.45 -2.90 18.45
CA GLU A 175 2.67 -1.57 19.06
C GLU A 175 1.49 -0.62 18.80
N SER A 176 0.94 -0.59 17.58
CA SER A 176 -0.16 0.32 17.22
C SER A 176 -1.51 -0.10 17.80
N SER A 177 -1.67 -1.38 18.15
CA SER A 177 -2.94 -1.96 18.63
C SER A 177 -2.98 -2.20 20.13
N ASP A 178 -1.95 -1.79 20.88
CA ASP A 178 -1.74 -2.13 22.29
C ASP A 178 -1.83 -3.65 22.55
N GLY A 179 -1.31 -4.46 21.62
CA GLY A 179 -1.30 -5.93 21.72
C GLY A 179 -2.60 -6.63 21.31
N VAL A 180 -3.63 -5.92 20.87
CA VAL A 180 -4.88 -6.53 20.36
C VAL A 180 -4.64 -7.30 19.05
N VAL A 181 -3.76 -6.78 18.19
CA VAL A 181 -3.38 -7.37 16.92
C VAL A 181 -1.89 -7.72 16.97
N THR A 182 -1.60 -9.01 17.06
CA THR A 182 -0.21 -9.49 17.22
C THR A 182 0.43 -9.95 15.92
N ALA A 183 -0.35 -10.11 14.85
CA ALA A 183 0.12 -10.57 13.55
C ALA A 183 -0.65 -9.92 12.40
N TYR A 184 0.04 -9.72 11.28
CA TYR A 184 -0.54 -9.29 10.01
C TYR A 184 -1.52 -10.35 9.50
N PRO A 185 -2.67 -9.95 8.89
CA PRO A 185 -3.62 -10.90 8.33
C PRO A 185 -2.98 -11.94 7.41
N THR A 186 -3.41 -13.20 7.52
CA THR A 186 -2.95 -14.27 6.63
C THR A 186 -3.56 -14.10 5.25
N LEU A 187 -2.73 -14.01 4.21
CA LEU A 187 -3.14 -13.82 2.82
C LEU A 187 -2.53 -14.92 1.96
N THR A 188 -3.36 -15.58 1.16
CA THR A 188 -2.92 -16.66 0.24
C THR A 188 -2.79 -16.20 -1.21
N ALA A 189 -3.19 -14.96 -1.49
CA ALA A 189 -3.21 -14.37 -2.82
C ALA A 189 -2.60 -12.97 -2.81
N GLU A 190 -2.27 -12.47 -4.00
CA GLU A 190 -1.58 -11.19 -4.17
C GLU A 190 -2.55 -10.05 -4.48
N THR A 191 -2.08 -8.81 -4.25
CA THR A 191 -2.82 -7.58 -4.58
C THR A 191 -2.07 -6.70 -5.58
N LEU A 192 -2.82 -5.93 -6.36
CA LEU A 192 -2.33 -4.90 -7.26
C LEU A 192 -3.21 -3.66 -7.09
N TRP A 193 -2.55 -2.51 -6.96
CA TRP A 193 -3.19 -1.23 -6.73
C TRP A 193 -2.84 -0.28 -7.85
N PHE A 194 -3.84 0.17 -8.60
CA PHE A 194 -3.71 1.29 -9.51
C PHE A 194 -4.12 2.56 -8.77
N LEU A 195 -3.14 3.44 -8.57
CA LEU A 195 -3.29 4.65 -7.78
C LEU A 195 -3.05 5.87 -8.66
N ASN A 196 -3.87 6.89 -8.45
CA ASN A 196 -3.68 8.21 -9.01
C ASN A 196 -3.06 9.15 -7.95
N ALA A 197 -1.73 9.21 -7.94
CA ALA A 197 -0.97 10.04 -7.01
C ALA A 197 -0.88 11.53 -7.42
N ARG A 198 -1.65 11.97 -8.42
CA ARG A 198 -1.66 13.38 -8.85
C ARG A 198 -2.66 14.18 -8.01
N LYS A 199 -2.39 15.46 -7.82
CA LYS A 199 -3.38 16.40 -7.25
C LYS A 199 -4.57 16.52 -8.22
N PRO A 200 -5.84 16.50 -7.75
CA PRO A 200 -6.32 16.47 -6.36
C PRO A 200 -6.61 15.07 -5.78
N TYR A 201 -6.26 13.99 -6.49
CA TYR A 201 -6.79 12.64 -6.24
C TYR A 201 -6.14 11.87 -5.08
N ALA A 202 -4.92 12.25 -4.69
CA ALA A 202 -4.26 11.77 -3.47
C ALA A 202 -3.45 12.91 -2.85
N GLN A 203 -3.59 13.08 -1.53
CA GLN A 203 -2.84 14.09 -0.77
C GLN A 203 -2.34 13.46 0.52
N MET A 204 -1.06 13.68 0.82
CA MET A 204 -0.44 13.33 2.09
C MET A 204 -0.12 14.63 2.82
N TYR A 205 -0.69 14.78 4.01
CA TYR A 205 -0.44 15.88 4.92
C TYR A 205 0.56 15.41 5.97
N VAL A 206 1.55 16.24 6.27
CA VAL A 206 2.49 16.04 7.37
C VAL A 206 2.29 17.21 8.33
N SER A 207 2.49 16.98 9.63
CA SER A 207 2.40 18.06 10.62
C SER A 207 3.36 19.20 10.30
N ASP A 208 2.94 20.44 10.56
CA ASP A 208 3.81 21.62 10.45
C ASP A 208 4.76 21.77 11.66
N ASP A 209 4.53 20.98 12.71
CA ASP A 209 5.41 20.96 13.88
C ASP A 209 6.74 20.24 13.54
N ALA A 210 7.86 20.93 13.78
CA ALA A 210 9.20 20.42 13.54
C ALA A 210 9.50 19.11 14.31
N GLU A 211 8.85 18.87 15.45
CA GLU A 211 8.98 17.62 16.19
C GLU A 211 8.28 16.46 15.48
N PHE A 212 7.09 16.70 14.90
CA PHE A 212 6.25 15.68 14.26
C PHE A 212 6.38 15.62 12.74
N SER A 213 7.25 16.44 12.16
CA SER A 213 7.63 16.42 10.74
C SER A 213 8.97 15.70 10.54
N PHE A 214 9.07 14.44 10.99
CA PHE A 214 10.32 13.68 11.03
C PHE A 214 11.37 14.26 11.98
N GLY A 215 10.92 14.94 13.04
CA GLY A 215 11.78 15.53 14.05
C GLY A 215 12.46 14.48 14.92
N PHE A 216 13.73 14.70 15.21
CA PHE A 216 14.49 13.89 16.17
C PHE A 216 14.43 14.54 17.54
N THR A 217 13.87 13.86 18.55
CA THR A 217 13.62 14.45 19.88
C THR A 217 14.88 14.53 20.75
N GLY A 218 16.05 14.38 20.15
CA GLY A 218 17.32 14.31 20.86
C GLY A 218 17.55 12.97 21.56
N PHE A 219 18.72 12.91 22.18
CA PHE A 219 19.21 11.76 22.91
C PHE A 219 18.83 11.86 24.39
N LYS A 220 18.00 10.94 24.86
CA LYS A 220 17.59 10.82 26.26
C LYS A 220 18.44 9.72 26.93
N PRO A 221 19.21 10.04 27.98
CA PRO A 221 19.95 9.04 28.73
C PRO A 221 18.98 8.19 29.56
N ALA A 222 19.20 6.88 29.64
CA ALA A 222 18.43 6.05 30.55
C ALA A 222 18.97 6.19 31.98
N GLN A 223 18.07 6.28 32.97
CA GLN A 223 18.41 6.42 34.38
C GLN A 223 19.01 5.09 34.89
N GLY A 224 20.32 4.91 34.72
CA GLY A 224 21.07 3.76 35.25
C GLY A 224 21.88 2.93 34.26
N ASN A 225 22.03 3.35 32.98
CA ASN A 225 22.97 2.70 32.07
C ASN A 225 23.68 3.73 31.16
N THR A 226 24.73 3.29 30.45
CA THR A 226 25.46 4.10 29.45
C THR A 226 24.78 4.14 28.08
N LYS A 227 23.57 3.58 27.95
CA LYS A 227 22.81 3.57 26.70
C LYS A 227 22.01 4.86 26.59
N ILE A 228 22.02 5.38 25.38
CA ILE A 228 21.32 6.58 25.00
C ILE A 228 20.23 6.17 24.01
N SER A 229 19.00 6.63 24.22
CA SER A 229 17.87 6.40 23.30
C SER A 229 17.48 7.71 22.62
N GLY A 230 17.02 7.63 21.39
CA GLY A 230 16.45 8.77 20.67
C GLY A 230 15.33 8.27 19.78
N GLN A 231 14.31 9.10 19.60
CA GLN A 231 13.12 8.76 18.82
C GLN A 231 12.96 9.78 17.68
N VAL A 232 12.44 9.29 16.56
CA VAL A 232 12.02 10.12 15.43
C VAL A 232 10.50 10.06 15.41
N LEU A 233 9.85 11.23 15.38
CA LEU A 233 8.40 11.33 15.43
C LEU A 233 7.84 11.76 14.08
N LEU A 234 6.68 11.21 13.75
CA LEU A 234 5.92 11.55 12.55
C LEU A 234 4.44 11.56 12.87
N SER A 235 3.78 12.65 12.46
CA SER A 235 2.32 12.70 12.34
C SER A 235 1.98 13.01 10.88
N TYR A 236 1.17 12.14 10.28
CA TYR A 236 0.72 12.30 8.90
C TYR A 236 -0.74 11.88 8.74
N ALA A 237 -1.39 12.43 7.73
CA ALA A 237 -2.71 12.01 7.28
C ALA A 237 -2.68 11.82 5.76
N ILE A 238 -3.50 10.89 5.27
CA ILE A 238 -3.69 10.67 3.83
C ILE A 238 -5.16 10.86 3.49
N THR A 239 -5.42 11.53 2.37
CA THR A 239 -6.75 11.67 1.81
C THR A 239 -6.71 11.24 0.35
N LEU A 240 -7.71 10.48 -0.05
CA LEU A 240 -7.84 10.00 -1.42
C LEU A 240 -9.24 10.30 -1.94
N GLN A 241 -9.32 10.56 -3.24
CA GLN A 241 -10.57 10.57 -3.97
C GLN A 241 -10.81 9.17 -4.57
N PRO A 242 -11.66 8.32 -3.98
CA PRO A 242 -11.64 6.87 -4.23
C PRO A 242 -11.90 6.46 -5.67
N ARG A 243 -12.72 7.22 -6.39
CA ARG A 243 -13.16 6.94 -7.76
C ARG A 243 -12.02 6.77 -8.78
N TYR A 244 -10.86 7.36 -8.53
CA TYR A 244 -9.71 7.36 -9.44
C TYR A 244 -8.65 6.30 -9.10
N HIS A 245 -9.01 5.39 -8.20
CA HIS A 245 -8.13 4.32 -7.74
C HIS A 245 -8.83 2.98 -7.91
N VAL A 246 -8.03 1.95 -8.17
CA VAL A 246 -8.52 0.59 -8.39
C VAL A 246 -7.71 -0.36 -7.55
N GLN A 247 -8.41 -1.23 -6.85
CA GLN A 247 -7.84 -2.30 -6.08
C GLN A 247 -8.17 -3.64 -6.73
N LEU A 248 -7.13 -4.43 -6.99
CA LEU A 248 -7.23 -5.82 -7.42
C LEU A 248 -6.67 -6.71 -6.32
N HIS A 249 -7.43 -7.73 -5.92
CA HIS A 249 -6.99 -8.71 -4.93
C HIS A 249 -7.42 -10.12 -5.34
N GLY A 250 -6.92 -11.14 -4.62
CA GLY A 250 -7.21 -12.52 -4.96
C GLY A 250 -6.46 -13.01 -6.20
N ILE A 251 -5.35 -12.36 -6.57
CA ILE A 251 -4.55 -12.76 -7.73
C ILE A 251 -3.72 -13.99 -7.35
N THR A 252 -3.94 -15.07 -8.10
CA THR A 252 -3.15 -16.31 -8.02
C THR A 252 -2.46 -16.58 -9.36
N GLY A 253 -1.39 -17.37 -9.37
CA GLY A 253 -0.53 -17.58 -10.55
C GLY A 253 -1.15 -18.46 -11.64
#